data_AF-A0A085ZH42-F1
#
_entry.id   AF-A0A085ZH42-F1
#
_cell.length_a   1.000
_cell.length_b   1.000
_cell.length_c   1.000
_cell.angle_alpha   90.00
_cell.angle_beta   90.00
_cell.angle_gamma   90.00
#
_symmetry.space_group_name_H-M   'P 1'
#
loop_
_entity.id
_entity.type
_entity.pdbx_description
1 polymer ?
#
loop_
_entity_poly.entity_id
_entity_poly.type
_entity_poly.pdbx_seq_one_letter_code
_entity_poly.pdbx_strand_id
1 'polypeptide(L)'
;MATRITITDSGQTQTLNGPLAPDTPDDSLQRISDVYFARKVTTDNGTRVNFTKIDSAHVQQDHQNQNIPYDSILGKTVYLIIETSNMTDLSIDAVIRPSANTMTENTDTLQLMRFVSPDRYEAQRLFTVQVGNFDALNNRQGNHGHYANLNDHINKAIMKLQLRPDGRAAFDDWTRRLADGSINLEVAVERTDNNPCAYRDGQEEVNGAGIFLNDDRGRFRVVNKNIYTIHHGSNTYNTLQEIGANPARRRRIQKVLNAHSTEVVFFYYDQNDNEHRICSRTKESVIRKRRVNTIPPLAQRGNLLQTIDYTANRSALENIDAHQLLVYANGTLGDGATDKWYANQQGNVELVNMDILENAGVGPQIFEAFNYNRDGVVIRYGFQHTRRRSIQPDLFAGFLGALAQFRQEGHTHYIVSQGFSYSDASCYPSAEHVNGEAGDLNLLTAQQDGVNTILTAPNFDYDNQVILRNILFDFGFGSGRSEDFSNTSNASTVDNASTRLPHTTHTANPRHNNHLHVHGFTPILDIYA
;
A
#
# COMPACT_ATOMS: atom_id res chain seq x y z
N MET A 1 -53.81 0.03 10.04
CA MET A 1 -52.72 -0.02 11.03
C MET A 1 -51.43 -0.12 10.24
N ALA A 2 -50.54 0.87 10.38
CA ALA A 2 -49.28 0.91 9.63
C ALA A 2 -48.29 -0.09 10.23
N THR A 3 -47.72 -0.94 9.38
CA THR A 3 -46.72 -1.95 9.72
C THR A 3 -45.35 -1.25 9.82
N ARG A 4 -44.57 -1.61 10.86
CA ARG A 4 -43.29 -0.98 11.23
C ARG A 4 -42.13 -1.80 10.68
N ILE A 5 -41.22 -1.18 9.94
CA ILE A 5 -39.90 -1.72 9.57
C ILE A 5 -38.89 -0.82 10.28
N THR A 6 -37.99 -1.42 11.06
CA THR A 6 -36.89 -0.71 11.75
C THR A 6 -35.64 -1.54 11.53
N ILE A 7 -34.52 -0.89 11.21
CA ILE A 7 -33.22 -1.54 11.13
C ILE A 7 -32.82 -2.00 12.54
N THR A 8 -32.73 -3.30 12.75
CA THR A 8 -32.12 -3.89 13.94
C THR A 8 -30.65 -4.21 13.68
N ASP A 9 -29.84 -4.43 14.73
CA ASP A 9 -28.41 -4.79 14.56
C ASP A 9 -28.20 -6.04 13.69
N SER A 10 -29.20 -6.92 13.64
CA SER A 10 -29.25 -8.13 12.83
C SER A 10 -29.61 -7.94 11.34
N GLY A 11 -29.96 -6.72 10.89
CA GLY A 11 -30.21 -6.42 9.47
C GLY A 11 -31.52 -6.95 8.88
N GLN A 12 -32.50 -7.34 9.72
CA GLN A 12 -33.80 -7.82 9.24
C GLN A 12 -34.70 -6.67 8.75
N THR A 13 -35.33 -6.85 7.60
CA THR A 13 -36.41 -5.99 7.06
C THR A 13 -37.60 -6.87 6.68
N GLN A 14 -38.83 -6.43 6.95
CA GLN A 14 -40.06 -7.22 6.71
C GLN A 14 -41.08 -6.39 5.92
N THR A 15 -41.49 -6.84 4.73
CA THR A 15 -42.35 -6.07 3.79
C THR A 15 -43.84 -6.42 3.90
N LEU A 16 -44.74 -5.44 3.77
CA LEU A 16 -46.16 -5.60 3.40
C LEU A 16 -46.67 -4.41 2.53
N ASN A 17 -47.63 -4.68 1.64
CA ASN A 17 -48.10 -3.89 0.48
C ASN A 17 -48.36 -2.38 0.72
N GLY A 18 -47.97 -1.56 -0.26
CA GLY A 18 -48.09 -0.10 -0.24
C GLY A 18 -49.42 0.47 -0.77
N PRO A 19 -49.74 1.75 -0.46
CA PRO A 19 -50.86 2.47 -1.05
C PRO A 19 -50.54 3.06 -2.44
N LEU A 20 -51.61 3.47 -3.14
CA LEU A 20 -51.65 4.04 -4.48
C LEU A 20 -51.25 5.53 -4.52
N ALA A 21 -50.56 5.88 -5.62
CA ALA A 21 -49.96 7.17 -5.95
C ALA A 21 -50.88 8.41 -5.99
N PRO A 22 -50.32 9.61 -5.77
CA PRO A 22 -50.73 10.82 -6.46
C PRO A 22 -49.65 11.39 -7.42
N ASP A 23 -50.14 12.09 -8.44
CA ASP A 23 -49.41 12.74 -9.52
C ASP A 23 -48.79 14.08 -9.08
N THR A 24 -47.49 14.12 -8.76
CA THR A 24 -46.45 15.10 -9.17
C THR A 24 -45.23 15.02 -8.25
N PRO A 25 -43.98 15.20 -8.75
CA PRO A 25 -42.80 15.28 -7.90
C PRO A 25 -42.87 16.52 -7.01
N ASP A 26 -42.93 16.31 -5.70
CA ASP A 26 -42.80 17.38 -4.72
C ASP A 26 -41.32 17.57 -4.35
N ASP A 27 -40.73 18.71 -4.73
CA ASP A 27 -39.35 19.07 -4.40
C ASP A 27 -39.14 19.35 -2.89
N SER A 28 -40.19 19.27 -2.06
CA SER A 28 -40.10 19.35 -0.60
C SER A 28 -39.88 18.01 0.12
N LEU A 29 -39.92 16.88 -0.61
CA LEU A 29 -39.75 15.55 -0.01
C LEU A 29 -38.39 15.43 0.67
N GLN A 30 -38.38 14.84 1.87
CA GLN A 30 -37.17 14.40 2.54
C GLN A 30 -36.68 13.13 1.85
N ARG A 31 -35.56 13.23 1.14
CA ARG A 31 -35.14 12.22 0.18
C ARG A 31 -33.73 11.74 0.45
N ILE A 32 -33.53 10.42 0.35
CA ILE A 32 -32.23 9.80 0.14
C ILE A 32 -32.15 9.41 -1.35
N SER A 33 -31.44 10.20 -2.14
CA SER A 33 -31.40 10.07 -3.59
C SER A 33 -30.42 8.99 -4.04
N ASP A 34 -29.28 8.87 -3.36
CA ASP A 34 -28.22 7.94 -3.73
C ASP A 34 -27.39 7.47 -2.53
N VAL A 35 -26.85 6.28 -2.62
CA VAL A 35 -25.95 5.68 -1.62
C VAL A 35 -24.84 4.94 -2.35
N TYR A 36 -23.59 5.34 -2.12
CA TYR A 36 -22.45 4.76 -2.82
C TYR A 36 -21.18 4.76 -1.98
N PHE A 37 -20.31 3.79 -2.27
CA PHE A 37 -18.94 3.81 -1.76
C PHE A 37 -18.08 4.70 -2.65
N ALA A 38 -17.14 5.42 -2.04
CA ALA A 38 -16.26 6.36 -2.69
C ALA A 38 -14.83 6.32 -2.16
N ARG A 39 -13.89 6.78 -3.00
CA ARG A 39 -12.60 7.30 -2.55
C ARG A 39 -12.67 8.82 -2.42
N LYS A 40 -11.97 9.36 -1.42
CA LYS A 40 -11.77 10.79 -1.27
C LYS A 40 -10.75 11.27 -2.32
N VAL A 41 -11.02 12.41 -2.91
CA VAL A 41 -10.10 13.14 -3.78
C VAL A 41 -10.02 14.57 -3.28
N THR A 42 -8.81 15.10 -3.18
CA THR A 42 -8.56 16.48 -2.82
C THR A 42 -7.94 17.24 -3.99
N THR A 43 -8.32 18.50 -4.13
CA THR A 43 -7.85 19.43 -5.17
C THR A 43 -7.42 20.73 -4.52
N ASP A 44 -6.87 21.67 -5.32
CA ASP A 44 -6.40 22.98 -4.85
C ASP A 44 -5.46 22.86 -3.65
N ASN A 45 -4.41 22.05 -3.81
CA ASN A 45 -3.42 21.77 -2.76
C ASN A 45 -4.04 21.28 -1.44
N GLY A 46 -5.06 20.43 -1.52
CA GLY A 46 -5.71 19.84 -0.36
C GLY A 46 -6.83 20.70 0.26
N THR A 47 -7.12 21.87 -0.30
CA THR A 47 -8.14 22.80 0.25
C THR A 47 -9.55 22.55 -0.27
N ARG A 48 -9.74 21.66 -1.24
CA ARG A 48 -11.06 21.21 -1.69
C ARG A 48 -11.15 19.69 -1.62
N VAL A 49 -12.30 19.17 -1.22
CA VAL A 49 -12.59 17.73 -1.15
C VAL A 49 -13.71 17.35 -2.12
N ASN A 50 -13.63 16.15 -2.67
CA ASN A 50 -14.64 15.51 -3.51
C ASN A 50 -14.63 14.00 -3.28
N PHE A 51 -15.66 13.32 -3.78
CA PHE A 51 -15.81 11.87 -3.67
C PHE A 51 -16.02 11.26 -5.04
N THR A 52 -15.16 10.31 -5.41
CA THR A 52 -15.30 9.54 -6.66
C THR A 52 -15.88 8.17 -6.32
N LYS A 53 -16.98 7.79 -6.98
CA LYS A 53 -17.61 6.46 -6.83
C LYS A 53 -16.61 5.34 -7.15
N ILE A 54 -16.71 4.24 -6.39
CA ILE A 54 -15.81 3.08 -6.53
C ILE A 54 -16.61 1.79 -6.67
N ASP A 55 -17.25 1.59 -7.80
CA ASP A 55 -18.14 0.45 -8.07
C ASP A 55 -17.84 -0.19 -9.43
N SER A 56 -18.57 -1.25 -9.78
CA SER A 56 -18.40 -1.99 -11.03
C SER A 56 -18.72 -1.20 -12.31
N ALA A 57 -19.38 -0.04 -12.21
CA ALA A 57 -19.62 0.84 -13.36
C ALA A 57 -18.44 1.81 -13.58
N HIS A 58 -17.50 1.88 -12.65
CA HIS A 58 -16.29 2.67 -12.73
C HIS A 58 -15.06 1.76 -12.95
N VAL A 59 -14.00 2.34 -13.51
CA VAL A 59 -12.72 1.66 -13.69
C VAL A 59 -11.67 2.28 -12.79
N GLN A 60 -10.74 1.46 -12.32
CA GLN A 60 -9.47 1.95 -11.78
C GLN A 60 -8.38 1.66 -12.81
N GLN A 61 -7.25 2.32 -12.69
CA GLN A 61 -6.12 2.10 -13.59
C GLN A 61 -4.96 1.45 -12.87
N ASP A 62 -4.32 0.49 -13.51
CA ASP A 62 -3.09 -0.13 -13.02
C ASP A 62 -1.86 0.78 -13.23
N HIS A 63 -0.68 0.21 -13.03
CA HIS A 63 0.60 0.89 -13.15
C HIS A 63 1.00 1.24 -14.59
N GLN A 64 0.36 0.61 -15.59
CA GLN A 64 0.56 0.87 -17.02
C GLN A 64 -0.54 1.78 -17.59
N ASN A 65 -1.33 2.42 -16.72
CA ASN A 65 -2.52 3.19 -17.08
C ASN A 65 -3.59 2.37 -17.80
N GLN A 66 -3.60 1.04 -17.66
CA GLN A 66 -4.64 0.19 -18.22
C GLN A 66 -5.85 0.19 -17.31
N ASN A 67 -7.03 0.34 -17.90
CA ASN A 67 -8.29 0.25 -17.17
C ASN A 67 -8.51 -1.19 -16.71
N ILE A 68 -8.75 -1.35 -15.42
CA ILE A 68 -9.10 -2.62 -14.77
C ILE A 68 -10.40 -2.44 -13.98
N PRO A 69 -11.14 -3.53 -13.68
CA PRO A 69 -12.34 -3.46 -12.84
C PRO A 69 -12.05 -2.81 -11.48
N TYR A 70 -13.01 -2.04 -10.97
CA TYR A 70 -12.90 -1.45 -9.65
C TYR A 70 -13.28 -2.48 -8.57
N ASP A 71 -12.26 -3.15 -8.05
CA ASP A 71 -12.38 -4.02 -6.88
C ASP A 71 -11.84 -3.32 -5.65
N SER A 72 -12.70 -3.14 -4.65
CA SER A 72 -12.24 -2.76 -3.32
C SER A 72 -11.69 -3.98 -2.58
N ILE A 73 -10.80 -3.76 -1.62
CA ILE A 73 -10.05 -4.83 -0.96
C ILE A 73 -10.41 -4.85 0.52
N LEU A 74 -10.59 -6.04 1.09
CA LEU A 74 -10.74 -6.20 2.54
C LEU A 74 -9.58 -5.53 3.29
N GLY A 75 -9.91 -4.79 4.35
CA GLY A 75 -8.96 -3.97 5.11
C GLY A 75 -8.79 -2.53 4.59
N LYS A 76 -9.20 -2.23 3.36
CA LYS A 76 -9.07 -0.89 2.77
C LYS A 76 -10.00 0.12 3.45
N THR A 77 -9.54 1.36 3.58
CA THR A 77 -10.36 2.50 3.97
C THR A 77 -11.17 3.02 2.78
N VAL A 78 -12.47 3.21 2.98
CA VAL A 78 -13.40 3.76 1.98
C VAL A 78 -14.34 4.76 2.64
N TYR A 79 -15.04 5.55 1.82
CA TYR A 79 -16.11 6.43 2.27
C TYR A 79 -17.46 5.86 1.82
N LEU A 80 -18.45 5.85 2.70
CA LEU A 80 -19.85 5.63 2.34
C LEU A 80 -20.53 7.00 2.32
N ILE A 81 -21.08 7.36 1.16
CA ILE A 81 -21.74 8.64 0.91
C ILE A 81 -23.22 8.39 0.72
N ILE A 82 -24.04 9.12 1.46
CA ILE A 82 -25.51 9.12 1.34
C ILE A 82 -25.90 10.53 0.90
N GLU A 83 -26.39 10.67 -0.33
CA GLU A 83 -26.86 11.94 -0.87
C GLU A 83 -28.33 12.14 -0.51
N THR A 84 -28.65 13.33 -0.02
CA THR A 84 -29.99 13.65 0.47
C THR A 84 -30.52 14.96 -0.09
N SER A 85 -31.80 15.23 0.15
CA SER A 85 -32.45 16.52 -0.12
C SER A 85 -33.46 16.81 0.99
N ASN A 86 -33.52 18.06 1.46
CA ASN A 86 -34.39 18.49 2.57
C ASN A 86 -34.16 17.73 3.90
N MET A 87 -32.93 17.27 4.16
CA MET A 87 -32.60 16.45 5.33
C MET A 87 -31.40 16.96 6.14
N THR A 88 -30.96 18.20 5.94
CA THR A 88 -29.85 18.80 6.70
C THR A 88 -30.11 18.68 8.21
N ASP A 89 -29.07 18.36 8.97
CA ASP A 89 -29.09 18.13 10.42
C ASP A 89 -29.90 16.91 10.91
N LEU A 90 -30.55 16.17 10.01
CA LEU A 90 -31.18 14.89 10.36
C LEU A 90 -30.14 13.76 10.43
N SER A 91 -30.42 12.74 11.23
CA SER A 91 -29.58 11.55 11.34
C SER A 91 -30.09 10.41 10.47
N ILE A 92 -29.16 9.74 9.82
CA ILE A 92 -29.37 8.57 8.98
C ILE A 92 -28.67 7.38 9.62
N ASP A 93 -29.39 6.28 9.72
CA ASP A 93 -28.89 4.97 10.11
C ASP A 93 -28.61 4.15 8.85
N ALA A 94 -27.45 3.48 8.82
CA ALA A 94 -27.04 2.62 7.74
C ALA A 94 -26.54 1.27 8.27
N VAL A 95 -26.84 0.19 7.54
CA VAL A 95 -26.24 -1.14 7.73
C VAL A 95 -25.70 -1.65 6.41
N ILE A 96 -24.57 -2.36 6.46
CA ILE A 96 -23.90 -2.90 5.29
C ILE A 96 -23.94 -4.42 5.38
N ARG A 97 -24.38 -5.09 4.32
CA ARG A 97 -24.52 -6.55 4.30
C ARG A 97 -23.93 -7.15 3.01
N PRO A 98 -23.46 -8.40 3.03
CA PRO A 98 -23.05 -9.06 1.81
C PRO A 98 -24.29 -9.53 1.04
N SER A 99 -24.24 -9.42 -0.28
CA SER A 99 -25.30 -9.89 -1.20
C SER A 99 -25.46 -11.42 -1.22
N ALA A 100 -24.49 -12.17 -0.68
CA ALA A 100 -24.48 -13.62 -0.63
C ALA A 100 -23.66 -14.12 0.57
N ASN A 101 -23.87 -15.39 0.94
CA ASN A 101 -23.18 -16.07 2.05
C ASN A 101 -21.78 -16.61 1.68
N THR A 102 -21.10 -16.01 0.70
CA THR A 102 -19.77 -16.48 0.26
C THR A 102 -18.63 -15.93 1.10
N MET A 103 -18.83 -14.78 1.76
CA MET A 103 -17.86 -14.19 2.69
C MET A 103 -18.21 -14.50 4.16
N THR A 104 -19.50 -14.58 4.45
CA THR A 104 -20.08 -14.85 5.78
C THR A 104 -21.03 -16.03 5.67
N GLU A 105 -21.26 -16.80 6.73
CA GLU A 105 -22.17 -17.96 6.68
C GLU A 105 -23.64 -17.62 6.33
N ASN A 106 -23.98 -16.33 6.39
CA ASN A 106 -25.29 -15.76 6.14
C ASN A 106 -25.14 -14.41 5.40
N THR A 107 -26.23 -13.66 5.26
CA THR A 107 -26.25 -12.31 4.68
C THR A 107 -26.54 -11.24 5.75
N ASP A 108 -26.15 -11.50 6.99
CA ASP A 108 -26.38 -10.57 8.11
C ASP A 108 -25.51 -9.32 7.96
N THR A 109 -25.85 -8.28 8.73
CA THR A 109 -25.08 -7.04 8.80
C THR A 109 -23.63 -7.31 9.19
N LEU A 110 -22.72 -6.76 8.41
CA LEU A 110 -21.29 -6.79 8.68
C LEU A 110 -20.97 -5.86 9.86
N GLN A 111 -20.14 -6.36 10.77
CA GLN A 111 -19.45 -5.48 11.71
C GLN A 111 -18.19 -4.94 11.02
N LEU A 112 -18.12 -3.62 10.82
CA LEU A 112 -16.99 -2.96 10.19
C LEU A 112 -16.40 -1.87 11.11
N MET A 113 -15.14 -1.53 10.88
CA MET A 113 -14.46 -0.48 11.62
C MET A 113 -14.86 0.90 11.10
N ARG A 114 -15.59 1.67 11.89
CA ARG A 114 -15.96 3.07 11.62
C ARG A 114 -14.94 4.03 12.20
N PHE A 115 -14.55 5.03 11.42
CA PHE A 115 -13.79 6.17 11.93
C PHE A 115 -14.64 6.99 12.90
N VAL A 116 -14.12 7.24 14.11
CA VAL A 116 -14.79 8.08 15.12
C VAL A 116 -13.94 9.31 15.44
N SER A 117 -12.63 9.14 15.50
CA SER A 117 -11.68 10.25 15.67
C SER A 117 -10.36 9.91 14.96
N PRO A 118 -9.44 10.89 14.79
CA PRO A 118 -8.23 10.69 14.00
C PRO A 118 -7.39 9.45 14.38
N ASP A 119 -7.42 9.08 15.65
CA ASP A 119 -6.61 8.00 16.22
C ASP A 119 -7.45 6.74 16.52
N ARG A 120 -8.74 6.74 16.16
CA ARG A 120 -9.70 5.75 16.65
C ARG A 120 -10.69 5.31 15.59
N TYR A 121 -10.73 3.99 15.42
CA TYR A 121 -11.83 3.29 14.77
C TYR A 121 -12.58 2.43 15.79
N GLU A 122 -13.89 2.27 15.61
CA GLU A 122 -14.75 1.43 16.43
C GLU A 122 -15.51 0.42 15.58
N ALA A 123 -15.67 -0.79 16.08
CA ALA A 123 -16.47 -1.82 15.42
C ALA A 123 -17.96 -1.48 15.54
N GLN A 124 -18.65 -1.31 14.41
CA GLN A 124 -20.08 -1.01 14.37
C GLN A 124 -20.80 -1.89 13.35
N ARG A 125 -22.05 -2.24 13.64
CA ARG A 125 -22.99 -2.88 12.70
C ARG A 125 -23.98 -1.86 12.15
N LEU A 126 -24.54 -1.05 13.05
CA LEU A 126 -25.39 0.09 12.75
C LEU A 126 -24.53 1.37 12.76
N PHE A 127 -24.50 2.08 11.64
CA PHE A 127 -23.77 3.33 11.51
C PHE A 127 -24.76 4.49 11.50
N THR A 128 -24.72 5.33 12.53
CA THR A 128 -25.52 6.57 12.60
C THR A 128 -24.66 7.78 12.27
N VAL A 129 -25.11 8.60 11.32
CA VAL A 129 -24.43 9.82 10.88
C VAL A 129 -25.43 10.94 10.62
N GLN A 130 -25.06 12.17 11.00
CA GLN A 130 -25.87 13.36 10.72
C GLN A 130 -25.56 13.90 9.32
N VAL A 131 -26.60 14.27 8.55
CA VAL A 131 -26.46 14.94 7.25
C VAL A 131 -25.84 16.32 7.46
N GLY A 132 -24.77 16.61 6.71
CA GLY A 132 -24.00 17.85 6.84
C GLY A 132 -22.92 17.81 7.92
N ASN A 133 -22.74 16.69 8.64
CA ASN A 133 -21.58 16.48 9.51
C ASN A 133 -20.37 16.03 8.69
N PHE A 134 -19.22 16.70 8.92
CA PHE A 134 -17.98 16.46 8.17
C PHE A 134 -16.88 15.81 9.00
N ASP A 135 -17.17 15.24 10.17
CA ASP A 135 -16.16 14.67 11.07
C ASP A 135 -15.40 13.49 10.44
N ALA A 136 -16.01 12.77 9.51
CA ALA A 136 -15.34 11.74 8.71
C ALA A 136 -14.18 12.29 7.85
N LEU A 137 -14.08 13.62 7.71
CA LEU A 137 -13.04 14.34 6.97
C LEU A 137 -12.01 15.01 7.89
N ASN A 138 -12.13 14.81 9.20
CA ASN A 138 -11.18 15.34 10.17
C ASN A 138 -9.75 14.88 9.84
N ASN A 139 -8.83 15.83 9.85
CA ASN A 139 -7.40 15.56 9.78
C ASN A 139 -6.89 15.04 11.14
N ARG A 140 -5.58 14.82 11.26
CA ARG A 140 -4.93 14.37 12.51
C ARG A 140 -5.18 15.25 13.74
N GLN A 141 -5.60 16.50 13.55
CA GLN A 141 -5.92 17.45 14.63
C GLN A 141 -7.42 17.43 15.00
N GLY A 142 -8.22 16.56 14.39
CA GLY A 142 -9.66 16.50 14.62
C GLY A 142 -10.42 17.63 13.92
N ASN A 143 -9.88 18.19 12.83
CA ASN A 143 -10.46 19.35 12.15
C ASN A 143 -10.58 19.13 10.63
N HIS A 144 -11.69 19.59 10.05
CA HIS A 144 -11.96 19.61 8.61
C HIS A 144 -12.10 21.03 8.00
N GLY A 145 -11.95 22.09 8.80
CA GLY A 145 -12.12 23.48 8.36
C GLY A 145 -11.08 24.01 7.37
N HIS A 146 -10.09 23.20 6.98
CA HIS A 146 -9.17 23.52 5.90
C HIS A 146 -9.78 23.30 4.51
N TYR A 147 -10.91 22.58 4.42
CA TYR A 147 -11.67 22.47 3.18
C TYR A 147 -12.57 23.69 2.97
N ALA A 148 -12.40 24.38 1.86
CA ALA A 148 -13.16 25.58 1.51
C ALA A 148 -14.54 25.29 0.90
N ASN A 149 -14.83 24.03 0.55
CA ASN A 149 -15.99 23.64 -0.23
C ASN A 149 -16.96 22.71 0.49
N LEU A 150 -16.94 22.67 1.82
CA LEU A 150 -17.82 21.80 2.61
C LEU A 150 -19.31 22.07 2.36
N ASN A 151 -19.68 23.30 2.00
CA ASN A 151 -21.07 23.64 1.62
C ASN A 151 -21.56 22.86 0.39
N ASP A 152 -20.67 22.42 -0.50
CA ASP A 152 -21.01 21.56 -1.66
C ASP A 152 -21.46 20.15 -1.20
N HIS A 153 -21.30 19.83 0.09
CA HIS A 153 -21.56 18.53 0.69
C HIS A 153 -22.52 18.60 1.87
N ILE A 154 -23.18 19.73 2.10
CA ILE A 154 -24.11 19.92 3.23
C ILE A 154 -25.31 18.97 3.21
N ASN A 155 -25.69 18.50 2.01
CA ASN A 155 -26.75 17.53 1.79
C ASN A 155 -26.22 16.08 1.71
N LYS A 156 -25.11 15.79 2.39
CA LYS A 156 -24.52 14.45 2.41
C LYS A 156 -24.33 13.97 3.84
N ALA A 157 -24.65 12.71 4.08
CA ALA A 157 -24.14 12.00 5.25
C ALA A 157 -22.88 11.23 4.83
N ILE A 158 -21.77 11.45 5.53
CA ILE A 158 -20.45 10.96 5.12
C ILE A 158 -19.87 10.08 6.23
N MET A 159 -19.56 8.83 5.89
CA MET A 159 -18.93 7.88 6.81
C MET A 159 -17.58 7.41 6.26
N LYS A 160 -16.54 7.42 7.08
CA LYS A 160 -15.24 6.82 6.77
C LYS A 160 -15.15 5.45 7.45
N LEU A 161 -14.89 4.40 6.68
CA LEU A 161 -14.98 3.00 7.12
C LEU A 161 -13.73 2.23 6.68
N GLN A 162 -13.32 1.21 7.43
CA GLN A 162 -12.41 0.16 6.94
C GLN A 162 -13.19 -1.12 6.69
N LEU A 163 -12.95 -1.76 5.54
CA LEU A 163 -13.65 -2.98 5.10
C LEU A 163 -13.13 -4.23 5.82
N ARG A 164 -13.22 -4.24 7.14
CA ARG A 164 -12.72 -5.32 7.98
C ARG A 164 -13.44 -5.36 9.33
N PRO A 165 -13.50 -6.53 10.00
CA PRO A 165 -13.92 -6.62 11.39
C PRO A 165 -12.77 -6.19 12.32
N ASP A 166 -13.07 -6.07 13.61
CA ASP A 166 -12.09 -5.70 14.65
C ASP A 166 -11.09 -6.81 14.99
N GLY A 167 -11.55 -8.06 14.97
CA GLY A 167 -10.78 -9.23 15.38
C GLY A 167 -10.12 -9.96 14.21
N ARG A 168 -8.86 -10.36 14.43
CA ARG A 168 -8.06 -11.15 13.47
C ARG A 168 -8.77 -12.43 13.04
N ALA A 169 -9.34 -13.17 13.99
CA ALA A 169 -10.00 -14.45 13.71
C ALA A 169 -11.20 -14.31 12.75
N ALA A 170 -12.00 -13.25 12.90
CA ALA A 170 -13.13 -12.97 12.01
C ALA A 170 -12.64 -12.58 10.61
N PHE A 171 -11.57 -11.77 10.53
CA PHE A 171 -10.96 -11.41 9.25
C PHE A 171 -10.39 -12.64 8.52
N ASP A 172 -9.68 -13.53 9.23
CA ASP A 172 -9.18 -14.77 8.66
C ASP A 172 -10.32 -15.68 8.17
N ASP A 173 -11.45 -15.73 8.88
CA ASP A 173 -12.63 -16.49 8.42
C ASP A 173 -13.24 -15.92 7.15
N TRP A 174 -13.45 -14.59 7.09
CA TRP A 174 -13.98 -13.91 5.89
C TRP A 174 -13.09 -14.19 4.68
N THR A 175 -11.78 -14.13 4.88
CA THR A 175 -10.82 -14.20 3.79
C THR A 175 -10.55 -15.62 3.32
N ARG A 176 -10.59 -16.60 4.23
CA ARG A 176 -10.60 -18.03 3.90
C ARG A 176 -11.81 -18.41 3.04
N ARG A 177 -13.00 -17.88 3.38
CA ARG A 177 -14.23 -18.17 2.63
C ARG A 177 -14.26 -17.48 1.28
N LEU A 178 -13.86 -16.21 1.25
CA LEU A 178 -13.81 -15.44 0.01
C LEU A 178 -12.76 -16.02 -0.96
N ALA A 179 -11.65 -16.56 -0.45
CA ALA A 179 -10.54 -17.12 -1.23
C ALA A 179 -10.10 -16.14 -2.35
N ASP A 180 -10.02 -16.59 -3.60
CA ASP A 180 -9.75 -15.73 -4.77
C ASP A 180 -11.02 -15.10 -5.39
N GLY A 181 -12.17 -15.31 -4.73
CA GLY A 181 -13.46 -14.80 -5.16
C GLY A 181 -13.70 -13.33 -4.83
N SER A 182 -14.94 -12.91 -5.07
CA SER A 182 -15.42 -11.56 -4.81
C SER A 182 -16.84 -11.60 -4.26
N ILE A 183 -17.22 -10.58 -3.49
CA ILE A 183 -18.57 -10.41 -2.95
C ILE A 183 -19.07 -8.98 -3.21
N ASN A 184 -20.34 -8.82 -3.58
CA ASN A 184 -20.95 -7.49 -3.64
C ASN A 184 -21.54 -7.14 -2.28
N LEU A 185 -21.45 -5.88 -1.87
CA LEU A 185 -22.11 -5.37 -0.68
C LEU A 185 -23.35 -4.55 -1.04
N GLU A 186 -24.37 -4.67 -0.20
CA GLU A 186 -25.60 -3.88 -0.22
C GLU A 186 -25.65 -2.98 1.00
N VAL A 187 -26.37 -1.86 0.88
CA VAL A 187 -26.57 -0.91 1.99
C VAL A 187 -28.06 -0.69 2.18
N ALA A 188 -28.54 -0.91 3.40
CA ALA A 188 -29.87 -0.47 3.80
C ALA A 188 -29.73 0.79 4.66
N VAL A 189 -30.55 1.80 4.34
CA VAL A 189 -30.52 3.11 5.01
C VAL A 189 -31.92 3.53 5.41
N GLU A 190 -32.04 4.18 6.56
CA GLU A 190 -33.28 4.80 7.02
C GLU A 190 -32.98 6.03 7.88
N ARG A 191 -33.98 6.86 8.13
CA ARG A 191 -33.85 7.94 9.12
C ARG A 191 -33.83 7.36 10.52
N THR A 192 -32.92 7.85 11.36
CA THR A 192 -32.79 7.40 12.76
C THR A 192 -34.08 7.64 13.58
N ASP A 193 -34.84 8.70 13.27
CA ASP A 193 -36.12 9.00 13.93
C ASP A 193 -37.30 8.15 13.43
N ASN A 194 -37.07 7.25 12.48
CA ASN A 194 -38.06 6.37 11.84
C ASN A 194 -39.22 7.09 11.15
N ASN A 195 -39.11 8.38 10.89
CA ASN A 195 -40.10 9.09 10.10
C ASN A 195 -39.99 8.69 8.62
N PRO A 196 -41.07 8.82 7.82
CA PRO A 196 -41.05 8.53 6.39
C PRO A 196 -39.95 9.30 5.65
N CYS A 197 -39.43 8.70 4.57
CA CYS A 197 -38.62 9.41 3.59
C CYS A 197 -38.74 8.77 2.19
N ALA A 198 -38.43 9.55 1.16
CA ALA A 198 -38.41 9.08 -0.21
C ALA A 198 -37.04 8.48 -0.55
N TYR A 199 -37.03 7.41 -1.34
CA TYR A 199 -35.80 6.73 -1.77
C TYR A 199 -35.64 6.80 -3.28
N ARG A 200 -34.41 7.08 -3.75
CA ARG A 200 -34.08 7.20 -5.19
C ARG A 200 -35.01 8.18 -5.90
N ASP A 201 -35.68 7.74 -6.97
CA ASP A 201 -36.65 8.50 -7.75
C ASP A 201 -38.11 8.31 -7.27
N GLY A 202 -38.32 7.74 -6.07
CA GLY A 202 -39.66 7.54 -5.50
C GLY A 202 -40.42 8.86 -5.34
N GLN A 203 -41.71 8.88 -5.63
CA GLN A 203 -42.53 10.10 -5.60
C GLN A 203 -43.21 10.35 -4.24
N GLU A 204 -42.96 9.48 -3.26
CA GLU A 204 -43.61 9.53 -1.95
C GLU A 204 -42.61 9.22 -0.83
N GLU A 205 -42.87 9.78 0.35
CA GLU A 205 -42.19 9.35 1.57
C GLU A 205 -42.84 8.09 2.13
N VAL A 206 -42.03 7.06 2.35
CA VAL A 206 -42.48 5.77 2.88
C VAL A 206 -41.78 5.45 4.19
N ASN A 207 -42.46 4.67 5.04
CA ASN A 207 -41.86 4.16 6.27
C ASN A 207 -40.92 2.98 5.98
N GLY A 208 -39.86 2.84 6.79
CA GLY A 208 -38.89 1.74 6.69
C GLY A 208 -37.69 2.08 5.83
N ALA A 209 -36.76 1.11 5.73
CA ALA A 209 -35.46 1.30 5.08
C ALA A 209 -35.49 1.16 3.55
N GLY A 210 -34.71 2.00 2.88
CA GLY A 210 -34.38 1.88 1.46
C GLY A 210 -33.13 1.04 1.26
N ILE A 211 -33.13 0.19 0.23
CA ILE A 211 -31.99 -0.68 -0.10
C ILE A 211 -31.31 -0.16 -1.37
N PHE A 212 -29.98 -0.04 -1.29
CA PHE A 212 -29.10 0.44 -2.33
C PHE A 212 -28.00 -0.58 -2.63
N LEU A 213 -27.41 -0.46 -3.83
CA LEU A 213 -26.36 -1.35 -4.33
C LEU A 213 -26.79 -2.84 -4.43
N ASN A 214 -28.09 -3.09 -4.50
CA ASN A 214 -28.73 -4.41 -4.65
C ASN A 214 -29.17 -4.70 -6.10
N ASP A 215 -28.70 -3.92 -7.07
CA ASP A 215 -29.00 -4.05 -8.49
C ASP A 215 -27.74 -3.96 -9.37
N ASP A 216 -27.90 -4.04 -10.69
CA ASP A 216 -26.80 -4.10 -11.67
C ASP A 216 -26.26 -2.73 -12.12
N ARG A 217 -26.74 -1.61 -11.56
CA ARG A 217 -26.37 -0.27 -12.03
C ARG A 217 -24.99 0.20 -11.56
N GLY A 218 -24.35 -0.54 -10.65
CA GLY A 218 -23.04 -0.25 -10.08
C GLY A 218 -22.87 -0.97 -8.76
N ARG A 219 -22.32 -2.18 -8.79
CA ARG A 219 -22.15 -3.03 -7.61
C ARG A 219 -20.84 -2.71 -6.91
N PHE A 220 -20.86 -2.57 -5.58
CA PHE A 220 -19.66 -2.44 -4.79
C PHE A 220 -19.04 -3.81 -4.53
N ARG A 221 -18.01 -4.16 -5.32
CA ARG A 221 -17.33 -5.45 -5.25
C ARG A 221 -16.13 -5.40 -4.31
N VAL A 222 -16.04 -6.39 -3.42
CA VAL A 222 -14.95 -6.58 -2.46
C VAL A 222 -14.22 -7.89 -2.75
N VAL A 223 -12.89 -7.83 -2.73
CA VAL A 223 -12.00 -8.97 -2.96
C VAL A 223 -11.01 -9.17 -1.81
N ASN A 224 -10.41 -10.35 -1.77
CA ASN A 224 -9.35 -10.69 -0.85
C ASN A 224 -7.96 -10.46 -1.47
N LYS A 225 -7.17 -9.54 -0.90
CA LYS A 225 -5.74 -9.33 -1.22
C LYS A 225 -4.99 -8.89 0.05
N ASN A 226 -3.66 -8.92 0.01
CA ASN A 226 -2.82 -8.21 0.98
C ASN A 226 -2.71 -6.74 0.56
N ILE A 227 -2.78 -5.79 1.50
CA ILE A 227 -2.63 -4.37 1.21
C ILE A 227 -1.50 -3.74 2.00
N TYR A 228 -0.74 -2.88 1.32
CA TYR A 228 0.18 -1.93 1.92
C TYR A 228 -0.31 -0.52 1.62
N THR A 229 -0.57 0.22 2.68
CA THR A 229 -0.98 1.62 2.63
C THR A 229 0.20 2.48 3.05
N ILE A 230 0.74 3.24 2.10
CA ILE A 230 1.94 4.06 2.24
C ILE A 230 1.51 5.53 2.24
N HIS A 231 1.96 6.32 3.21
CA HIS A 231 1.65 7.74 3.32
C HIS A 231 2.89 8.60 3.09
N HIS A 232 2.72 9.71 2.37
CA HIS A 232 3.71 10.77 2.31
C HIS A 232 4.04 11.29 3.73
N GLY A 233 5.31 11.65 3.98
CA GLY A 233 5.79 12.11 5.28
C GLY A 233 5.09 13.34 5.84
N SER A 234 4.58 14.20 4.96
CA SER A 234 3.80 15.40 5.29
C SER A 234 2.28 15.17 5.29
N ASN A 235 1.78 13.96 5.04
CA ASN A 235 0.34 13.70 5.11
C ASN A 235 -0.14 13.94 6.57
N THR A 236 -1.06 14.89 6.71
CA THR A 236 -1.66 15.27 7.99
C THR A 236 -3.11 14.82 8.14
N TYR A 237 -3.67 14.15 7.14
CA TYR A 237 -5.07 13.74 7.12
C TYR A 237 -5.30 12.41 7.84
N ASN A 238 -4.24 11.65 8.05
CA ASN A 238 -4.27 10.42 8.84
C ASN A 238 -3.33 10.53 10.03
N THR A 239 -3.74 9.95 11.14
CA THR A 239 -2.84 9.71 12.26
C THR A 239 -1.98 8.52 11.94
N LEU A 240 -0.68 8.73 12.08
CA LEU A 240 0.35 7.73 11.88
C LEU A 240 1.02 7.50 13.23
N GLN A 241 1.18 6.24 13.62
CA GLN A 241 1.80 5.84 14.89
C GLN A 241 3.19 6.49 15.03
N GLU A 242 3.47 7.13 16.16
CA GLU A 242 4.81 7.60 16.48
C GLU A 242 5.71 6.42 16.86
N ILE A 243 6.87 6.32 16.22
CA ILE A 243 7.85 5.22 16.36
C ILE A 243 9.23 5.69 16.83
N GLY A 244 9.37 6.97 17.15
CA GLY A 244 10.58 7.53 17.75
C GLY A 244 10.35 8.98 18.14
N ALA A 245 10.94 9.39 19.27
CA ALA A 245 10.86 10.76 19.76
C ALA A 245 12.12 11.55 19.37
N ASN A 246 11.95 12.85 19.07
CA ASN A 246 13.00 13.85 18.83
C ASN A 246 13.99 13.56 17.66
N PRO A 247 13.64 13.98 16.43
CA PRO A 247 12.32 14.47 16.02
C PRO A 247 11.30 13.34 16.03
N ALA A 248 10.02 13.68 16.27
CA ALA A 248 8.93 12.72 16.24
C ALA A 248 8.88 12.04 14.85
N ARG A 249 9.12 10.72 14.82
CA ARG A 249 9.06 9.91 13.61
C ARG A 249 7.76 9.15 13.59
N ARG A 250 7.01 9.28 12.49
CA ARG A 250 5.73 8.61 12.30
C ARG A 250 5.89 7.44 11.35
N ARG A 251 5.26 6.31 11.67
CA ARG A 251 5.20 5.14 10.81
C ARG A 251 4.34 5.44 9.59
N ARG A 252 4.99 5.53 8.44
CA ARG A 252 4.38 5.93 7.16
C ARG A 252 3.67 4.79 6.43
N ILE A 253 3.77 3.56 6.93
CA ILE A 253 3.26 2.38 6.24
C ILE A 253 2.42 1.56 7.20
N GLN A 254 1.24 1.16 6.75
CA GLN A 254 0.37 0.20 7.40
C GLN A 254 0.15 -0.98 6.45
N LYS A 255 -0.09 -2.17 7.01
CA LYS A 255 -0.43 -3.34 6.21
C LYS A 255 -1.60 -4.11 6.79
N VAL A 256 -2.32 -4.78 5.92
CA VAL A 256 -3.30 -5.80 6.26
C VAL A 256 -2.95 -7.04 5.47
N LEU A 257 -2.49 -8.07 6.17
CA LEU A 257 -2.03 -9.31 5.59
C LEU A 257 -3.12 -10.37 5.57
N ASN A 258 -3.13 -11.09 4.46
CA ASN A 258 -4.03 -12.17 4.18
C ASN A 258 -3.26 -13.46 3.97
N ALA A 259 -3.51 -14.46 4.82
CA ALA A 259 -2.89 -15.77 4.67
C ALA A 259 -3.45 -16.57 3.47
N HIS A 260 -4.61 -16.18 2.95
CA HIS A 260 -5.34 -16.85 1.88
C HIS A 260 -5.24 -16.14 0.53
N SER A 261 -4.34 -15.15 0.39
CA SER A 261 -4.06 -14.49 -0.89
C SER A 261 -2.56 -14.36 -1.11
N THR A 262 -2.11 -14.66 -2.32
CA THR A 262 -0.73 -14.43 -2.77
C THR A 262 -0.55 -13.07 -3.42
N GLU A 263 -1.62 -12.31 -3.64
CA GLU A 263 -1.51 -10.99 -4.26
C GLU A 263 -1.36 -9.90 -3.21
N VAL A 264 -0.48 -8.96 -3.50
CA VAL A 264 -0.17 -7.79 -2.69
C VAL A 264 -0.41 -6.54 -3.53
N VAL A 265 -1.13 -5.57 -2.99
CA VAL A 265 -1.41 -4.28 -3.64
C VAL A 265 -0.83 -3.14 -2.82
N PHE A 266 -0.09 -2.26 -3.48
CA PHE A 266 0.55 -1.11 -2.85
C PHE A 266 -0.23 0.16 -3.21
N PHE A 267 -0.76 0.84 -2.19
CA PHE A 267 -1.38 2.15 -2.30
C PHE A 267 -0.47 3.21 -1.70
N TYR A 268 -0.36 4.34 -2.39
CA TYR A 268 0.32 5.52 -1.90
C TYR A 268 -0.70 6.64 -1.69
N TYR A 269 -0.64 7.31 -0.55
CA TYR A 269 -1.42 8.49 -0.23
C TYR A 269 -0.49 9.69 -0.20
N ASP A 270 -0.71 10.64 -1.10
CA ASP A 270 0.13 11.83 -1.22
C ASP A 270 0.03 12.76 0.00
N GLN A 271 0.71 13.91 -0.05
CA GLN A 271 0.67 14.92 1.01
C GLN A 271 -0.74 15.47 1.29
N ASN A 272 -1.64 15.42 0.30
CA ASN A 272 -3.01 15.90 0.35
C ASN A 272 -4.04 14.77 0.55
N ASP A 273 -3.56 13.56 0.84
CA ASP A 273 -4.34 12.35 1.06
C ASP A 273 -5.13 11.83 -0.15
N ASN A 274 -4.64 12.13 -1.36
CA ASN A 274 -5.10 11.48 -2.58
C ASN A 274 -4.55 10.07 -2.67
N GLU A 275 -5.42 9.12 -2.99
CA GLU A 275 -5.05 7.72 -3.17
C GLU A 275 -4.51 7.44 -4.57
N HIS A 276 -3.36 6.76 -4.62
CA HIS A 276 -2.71 6.24 -5.81
C HIS A 276 -2.53 4.73 -5.69
N ARG A 277 -3.18 3.95 -6.56
CA ARG A 277 -2.89 2.51 -6.71
C ARG A 277 -1.59 2.36 -7.50
N ILE A 278 -0.48 2.10 -6.81
CA ILE A 278 0.86 2.10 -7.41
C ILE A 278 1.07 0.87 -8.28
N CYS A 279 0.96 -0.33 -7.70
CA CYS A 279 1.12 -1.59 -8.41
C CYS A 279 0.54 -2.76 -7.60
N SER A 280 0.43 -3.93 -8.24
CA SER A 280 0.15 -5.20 -7.59
C SER A 280 1.24 -6.21 -7.94
N ARG A 281 1.60 -7.09 -6.99
CA ARG A 281 2.58 -8.17 -7.19
C ARG A 281 2.06 -9.47 -6.60
N THR A 282 2.43 -10.57 -7.21
CA THR A 282 2.37 -11.90 -6.58
C THR A 282 3.53 -12.03 -5.60
N LYS A 283 3.24 -12.40 -4.35
CA LYS A 283 4.23 -12.78 -3.36
C LYS A 283 4.52 -14.27 -3.48
N GLU A 284 5.80 -14.62 -3.42
CA GLU A 284 6.28 -15.99 -3.45
C GLU A 284 6.79 -16.36 -2.06
N SER A 285 6.34 -17.51 -1.54
CA SER A 285 6.87 -18.07 -0.30
C SER A 285 8.03 -18.99 -0.62
N VAL A 286 9.24 -18.58 -0.25
CA VAL A 286 10.46 -19.37 -0.48
C VAL A 286 11.14 -19.71 0.84
N ILE A 287 11.90 -20.79 0.86
CA ILE A 287 12.62 -21.23 2.06
C ILE A 287 13.66 -20.17 2.43
N ARG A 288 13.72 -19.79 3.71
CA ARG A 288 14.72 -18.84 4.20
C ARG A 288 16.12 -19.37 3.95
N LYS A 289 17.05 -18.46 3.66
CA LYS A 289 18.47 -18.77 3.55
C LYS A 289 19.28 -18.04 4.60
N ARG A 290 20.44 -18.62 4.89
CA ARG A 290 21.47 -18.03 5.74
C ARG A 290 22.81 -18.13 5.03
N ARG A 291 23.59 -17.03 5.03
CA ARG A 291 24.98 -17.08 4.60
C ARG A 291 25.82 -17.87 5.61
N VAL A 292 26.61 -18.84 5.12
CA VAL A 292 27.53 -19.64 5.92
C VAL A 292 28.91 -19.67 5.26
N ASN A 293 29.93 -19.72 6.10
CA ASN A 293 31.34 -19.62 5.71
C ASN A 293 32.04 -20.98 5.54
N THR A 294 31.25 -22.04 5.58
CA THR A 294 31.72 -23.42 5.44
C THR A 294 30.83 -24.14 4.44
N ILE A 295 31.43 -25.10 3.74
CA ILE A 295 30.70 -25.96 2.82
C ILE A 295 29.65 -26.76 3.64
N PRO A 296 28.34 -26.61 3.36
CA PRO A 296 27.33 -27.37 4.08
C PRO A 296 27.53 -28.88 3.84
N PRO A 297 27.33 -29.73 4.86
CA PRO A 297 27.41 -31.19 4.71
C PRO A 297 26.49 -31.71 3.59
N LEU A 298 26.86 -32.83 2.96
CA LEU A 298 26.10 -33.40 1.84
C LEU A 298 24.61 -33.61 2.19
N ALA A 299 24.32 -34.11 3.39
CA ALA A 299 22.96 -34.30 3.89
C ALA A 299 22.15 -32.99 3.98
N GLN A 300 22.82 -31.84 4.13
CA GLN A 300 22.19 -30.52 4.27
C GLN A 300 22.15 -29.73 2.96
N ARG A 301 22.98 -30.03 1.96
CA ARG A 301 22.93 -29.39 0.63
C ARG A 301 22.20 -30.24 -0.41
N GLY A 302 22.09 -31.55 -0.23
CA GLY A 302 21.48 -32.45 -1.21
C GLY A 302 22.39 -32.73 -2.42
N ASN A 303 21.79 -33.18 -3.52
CA ASN A 303 22.51 -33.51 -4.76
C ASN A 303 22.79 -32.25 -5.59
N LEU A 304 23.95 -32.18 -6.23
CA LEU A 304 24.27 -31.10 -7.16
C LEU A 304 23.32 -31.19 -8.38
N LEU A 305 22.62 -30.10 -8.70
CA LEU A 305 21.76 -30.03 -9.88
C LEU A 305 22.46 -29.32 -11.04
N GLN A 306 23.12 -28.20 -10.73
CA GLN A 306 23.67 -27.31 -11.76
C GLN A 306 24.98 -26.70 -11.28
N THR A 307 25.90 -26.54 -12.22
CA THR A 307 27.06 -25.66 -12.05
C THR A 307 26.93 -24.52 -13.05
N ILE A 308 26.94 -23.29 -12.55
CA ILE A 308 26.89 -22.08 -13.37
C ILE A 308 28.31 -21.50 -13.38
N ASP A 309 28.98 -21.53 -14.52
CA ASP A 309 30.31 -20.93 -14.68
C ASP A 309 30.22 -19.39 -14.68
N TYR A 310 31.22 -18.71 -14.12
CA TYR A 310 31.42 -17.26 -14.24
C TYR A 310 31.21 -16.76 -15.68
N THR A 311 31.75 -17.48 -16.66
CA THR A 311 31.64 -17.16 -18.09
C THR A 311 30.19 -17.16 -18.56
N ALA A 312 29.35 -18.06 -18.04
CA ALA A 312 27.92 -18.12 -18.35
C ALA A 312 27.18 -16.91 -17.76
N ASN A 313 27.51 -16.50 -16.53
CA ASN A 313 26.93 -15.29 -15.93
C ASN A 313 27.38 -14.02 -16.66
N ARG A 314 28.67 -13.92 -17.03
CA ARG A 314 29.20 -12.82 -17.85
C ARG A 314 28.61 -12.77 -19.25
N SER A 315 28.35 -13.93 -19.85
CA SER A 315 27.65 -14.03 -21.15
C SER A 315 26.19 -13.59 -21.03
N ALA A 316 25.57 -13.85 -19.87
CA ALA A 316 24.29 -13.27 -19.47
C ALA A 316 24.43 -11.84 -18.93
N LEU A 317 25.60 -11.19 -19.10
CA LEU A 317 25.90 -9.81 -18.73
C LEU A 317 25.76 -9.49 -17.23
N GLU A 318 25.72 -10.50 -16.37
CA GLU A 318 25.78 -10.36 -14.93
C GLU A 318 27.23 -10.41 -14.44
N ASN A 319 27.60 -9.47 -13.56
CA ASN A 319 28.93 -9.47 -12.96
C ASN A 319 28.84 -9.97 -11.52
N ILE A 320 28.96 -11.28 -11.34
CA ILE A 320 29.03 -11.90 -10.01
C ILE A 320 30.47 -12.28 -9.68
N ASP A 321 30.89 -12.04 -8.44
CA ASP A 321 32.25 -12.34 -7.94
C ASP A 321 32.44 -13.84 -7.62
N ALA A 322 32.06 -14.73 -8.55
CA ALA A 322 32.11 -16.19 -8.40
C ALA A 322 32.76 -16.83 -9.63
N HIS A 323 33.79 -17.66 -9.46
CA HIS A 323 34.35 -18.48 -10.55
C HIS A 323 33.36 -19.54 -11.06
N GLN A 324 32.57 -20.10 -10.15
CA GLN A 324 31.45 -20.99 -10.45
C GLN A 324 30.39 -20.84 -9.36
N LEU A 325 29.16 -21.23 -9.63
CA LEU A 325 28.09 -21.35 -8.64
C LEU A 325 27.49 -22.75 -8.70
N LEU A 326 27.63 -23.50 -7.62
CA LEU A 326 27.08 -24.85 -7.44
C LEU A 326 25.68 -24.73 -6.85
N VAL A 327 24.66 -25.12 -7.60
CA VAL A 327 23.25 -25.09 -7.17
C VAL A 327 22.79 -26.52 -6.91
N TYR A 328 22.26 -26.75 -5.72
CA TYR A 328 21.86 -28.09 -5.27
C TYR A 328 20.33 -28.26 -5.21
N ALA A 329 19.88 -29.50 -5.15
CA ALA A 329 18.49 -29.90 -5.29
C ALA A 329 17.56 -29.34 -4.21
N ASN A 330 18.10 -29.04 -3.04
CA ASN A 330 17.32 -28.39 -1.99
C ASN A 330 17.38 -26.86 -2.05
N GLY A 331 18.03 -26.28 -3.06
CA GLY A 331 18.20 -24.83 -3.23
C GLY A 331 19.46 -24.27 -2.55
N THR A 332 20.22 -25.06 -1.80
CA THR A 332 21.54 -24.60 -1.29
C THR A 332 22.44 -24.23 -2.45
N LEU A 333 23.17 -23.13 -2.33
CA LEU A 333 24.15 -22.72 -3.34
C LEU A 333 25.40 -22.08 -2.76
N GLY A 334 26.49 -22.15 -3.51
CA GLY A 334 27.78 -21.54 -3.13
C GLY A 334 28.80 -21.75 -4.24
N ASP A 335 29.97 -21.15 -4.12
CA ASP A 335 30.97 -21.16 -5.21
C ASP A 335 31.89 -22.39 -5.26
N GLY A 336 31.67 -23.36 -4.35
CA GLY A 336 32.42 -24.62 -4.36
C GLY A 336 33.88 -24.52 -3.90
N ALA A 337 34.38 -23.32 -3.62
CA ALA A 337 35.80 -23.09 -3.32
C ALA A 337 36.05 -22.15 -2.12
N THR A 338 35.12 -21.25 -1.79
CA THR A 338 35.29 -20.24 -0.74
C THR A 338 34.31 -20.41 0.43
N ASP A 339 34.25 -19.39 1.29
CA ASP A 339 33.37 -19.21 2.43
C ASP A 339 32.04 -18.50 2.08
N LYS A 340 31.58 -18.57 0.83
CA LYS A 340 30.36 -17.90 0.37
C LYS A 340 29.26 -18.91 0.00
N TRP A 341 28.59 -19.45 1.02
CA TRP A 341 27.49 -20.41 0.86
C TRP A 341 26.17 -19.88 1.40
N TYR A 342 25.06 -20.27 0.78
CA TYR A 342 23.70 -19.94 1.18
C TYR A 342 22.93 -21.23 1.44
N ALA A 343 22.92 -21.64 2.70
CA ALA A 343 22.20 -22.82 3.15
C ALA A 343 20.75 -22.47 3.51
N ASN A 344 19.86 -23.44 3.39
CA ASN A 344 18.49 -23.28 3.86
C ASN A 344 18.44 -23.14 5.39
N GLN A 345 17.50 -22.35 5.86
CA GLN A 345 17.13 -22.16 7.25
C GLN A 345 15.67 -22.59 7.43
N GLN A 346 15.30 -22.96 8.66
CA GLN A 346 13.90 -23.23 8.99
C GLN A 346 13.01 -22.01 8.71
N GLY A 347 11.83 -22.27 8.16
CA GLY A 347 10.81 -21.26 7.86
C GLY A 347 10.95 -20.68 6.45
N ASN A 348 9.96 -19.88 6.09
CA ASN A 348 9.88 -19.24 4.78
C ASN A 348 10.00 -17.72 4.91
N VAL A 349 10.34 -17.08 3.79
CA VAL A 349 10.25 -15.64 3.58
C VAL A 349 9.34 -15.38 2.39
N GLU A 350 8.54 -14.32 2.49
CA GLU A 350 7.76 -13.83 1.36
C GLU A 350 8.59 -12.82 0.58
N LEU A 351 8.68 -13.02 -0.74
CA LEU A 351 9.35 -12.11 -1.66
C LEU A 351 8.40 -11.64 -2.75
N VAL A 352 8.63 -10.44 -3.25
CA VAL A 352 8.05 -9.91 -4.49
C VAL A 352 9.17 -9.53 -5.42
N ASN A 353 8.95 -9.73 -6.72
CA ASN A 353 9.84 -9.20 -7.74
C ASN A 353 9.58 -7.68 -7.90
N MET A 354 10.65 -6.90 -7.97
CA MET A 354 10.64 -5.45 -8.14
C MET A 354 10.60 -5.05 -9.62
N ASP A 355 10.98 -5.94 -10.53
CA ASP A 355 10.89 -5.65 -11.96
C ASP A 355 9.43 -5.79 -12.43
N ILE A 356 8.73 -4.66 -12.46
CA ILE A 356 7.31 -4.59 -12.81
C ILE A 356 7.13 -4.58 -14.33
N LEU A 357 8.10 -4.03 -15.06
CA LEU A 357 8.13 -4.06 -16.52
C LEU A 357 8.71 -5.35 -17.10
N GLU A 358 9.12 -6.30 -16.25
CA GLU A 358 9.56 -7.65 -16.61
C GLU A 358 10.74 -7.66 -17.62
N ASN A 359 11.73 -6.82 -17.39
CA ASN A 359 12.88 -6.74 -18.28
C ASN A 359 13.76 -7.98 -18.16
N ALA A 360 13.89 -8.73 -19.25
CA ALA A 360 14.82 -9.87 -19.33
C ALA A 360 16.31 -9.45 -19.27
N GLY A 361 16.61 -8.16 -19.46
CA GLY A 361 17.97 -7.67 -19.63
C GLY A 361 18.77 -7.61 -18.33
N VAL A 362 20.01 -8.08 -18.38
CA VAL A 362 21.04 -7.90 -17.35
C VAL A 362 22.23 -7.27 -18.08
N GLY A 363 23.00 -6.38 -17.44
CA GLY A 363 24.10 -5.70 -18.12
C GLY A 363 24.43 -4.30 -17.61
N PRO A 364 25.43 -3.63 -18.23
CA PRO A 364 25.87 -2.29 -17.87
C PRO A 364 24.87 -1.19 -18.18
N GLN A 365 23.92 -1.43 -19.08
CA GLN A 365 22.82 -0.52 -19.34
C GLN A 365 21.83 -0.53 -18.16
N ILE A 366 21.22 0.62 -17.93
CA ILE A 366 20.12 0.75 -16.96
C ILE A 366 18.85 0.24 -17.64
N PHE A 367 18.19 -0.73 -17.01
CA PHE A 367 16.88 -1.23 -17.41
C PHE A 367 15.82 -0.65 -16.51
N GLU A 368 14.80 -0.03 -17.09
CA GLU A 368 13.71 0.55 -16.33
C GLU A 368 12.80 -0.53 -15.77
N ALA A 369 12.79 -0.67 -14.44
CA ALA A 369 12.01 -1.69 -13.75
C ALA A 369 10.59 -1.22 -13.47
N PHE A 370 10.40 0.09 -13.31
CA PHE A 370 9.13 0.70 -12.98
C PHE A 370 9.11 2.18 -13.30
N ASN A 371 7.94 2.67 -13.76
CA ASN A 371 7.70 4.06 -14.09
C ASN A 371 6.22 4.41 -13.90
N TYR A 372 5.83 4.60 -12.64
CA TYR A 372 4.53 5.17 -12.31
C TYR A 372 4.60 6.69 -12.45
N ASN A 373 3.67 7.29 -13.20
CA ASN A 373 3.56 8.74 -13.33
C ASN A 373 2.09 9.11 -13.53
N ARG A 374 1.44 9.58 -12.46
CA ARG A 374 0.03 10.00 -12.50
C ARG A 374 -0.25 11.04 -11.41
N ASP A 375 -1.02 12.06 -11.76
CA ASP A 375 -1.56 13.06 -10.84
C ASP A 375 -0.47 13.70 -9.94
N GLY A 376 0.71 13.96 -10.52
CA GLY A 376 1.85 14.56 -9.81
C GLY A 376 2.66 13.60 -8.93
N VAL A 377 2.27 12.33 -8.82
CA VAL A 377 3.08 11.29 -8.15
C VAL A 377 3.89 10.53 -9.19
N VAL A 378 5.20 10.51 -8.98
CA VAL A 378 6.16 9.79 -9.85
C VAL A 378 6.96 8.80 -9.02
N ILE A 379 7.00 7.54 -9.44
CA ILE A 379 7.88 6.50 -8.89
C ILE A 379 8.60 5.84 -10.05
N ARG A 380 9.90 6.10 -10.15
CA ARG A 380 10.71 5.63 -11.27
C ARG A 380 12.03 5.05 -10.77
N TYR A 381 12.30 3.80 -11.11
CA TYR A 381 13.58 3.15 -10.81
C TYR A 381 13.96 2.09 -11.84
N GLY A 382 15.24 1.73 -11.83
CA GLY A 382 15.80 0.72 -12.70
C GLY A 382 16.79 -0.20 -12.01
N PHE A 383 17.25 -1.19 -12.75
CA PHE A 383 18.33 -2.09 -12.35
C PHE A 383 19.49 -2.01 -13.34
N GLN A 384 20.68 -2.25 -12.83
CA GLN A 384 21.87 -2.49 -13.66
C GLN A 384 22.68 -3.65 -13.07
N HIS A 385 23.41 -4.35 -13.93
CA HIS A 385 24.37 -5.42 -13.57
C HIS A 385 23.83 -6.60 -12.74
N THR A 386 22.51 -6.74 -12.58
CA THR A 386 21.94 -7.64 -11.57
C THR A 386 20.64 -8.32 -12.00
N ARG A 387 20.51 -9.59 -11.63
CA ARG A 387 19.22 -10.33 -11.58
C ARG A 387 18.61 -10.34 -10.19
N ARG A 388 19.29 -9.80 -9.18
CA ARG A 388 18.83 -9.77 -7.79
C ARG A 388 17.72 -8.73 -7.62
N ARG A 389 16.53 -9.02 -8.12
CA ARG A 389 15.38 -8.09 -8.17
C ARG A 389 14.25 -8.49 -7.23
N SER A 390 14.51 -9.38 -6.27
CA SER A 390 13.53 -9.82 -5.29
C SER A 390 13.78 -9.19 -3.93
N ILE A 391 12.70 -8.83 -3.25
CA ILE A 391 12.71 -8.08 -1.99
C ILE A 391 11.50 -8.51 -1.15
N GLN A 392 11.55 -8.36 0.17
CA GLN A 392 10.34 -8.56 0.97
C GLN A 392 9.30 -7.45 0.70
N PRO A 393 7.99 -7.77 0.70
CA PRO A 393 6.93 -6.78 0.48
C PRO A 393 7.00 -5.57 1.42
N ASP A 394 7.37 -5.77 2.69
CA ASP A 394 7.54 -4.71 3.68
C ASP A 394 8.60 -3.68 3.23
N LEU A 395 9.78 -4.16 2.83
CA LEU A 395 10.87 -3.32 2.35
C LEU A 395 10.50 -2.65 1.03
N PHE A 396 9.76 -3.34 0.16
CA PHE A 396 9.32 -2.77 -1.10
C PHE A 396 8.36 -1.61 -0.91
N ALA A 397 7.41 -1.71 0.03
CA ALA A 397 6.52 -0.62 0.39
C ALA A 397 7.30 0.61 0.86
N GLY A 398 8.34 0.41 1.70
CA GLY A 398 9.23 1.48 2.13
C GLY A 398 10.03 2.10 0.98
N PHE A 399 10.51 1.27 0.06
CA PHE A 399 11.23 1.75 -1.12
C PHE A 399 10.33 2.60 -2.02
N LEU A 400 9.14 2.10 -2.39
CA LEU A 400 8.16 2.83 -3.18
C LEU A 400 7.77 4.18 -2.56
N GLY A 401 7.49 4.19 -1.24
CA GLY A 401 7.15 5.40 -0.50
C GLY A 401 8.28 6.43 -0.49
N ALA A 402 9.51 5.98 -0.26
CA ALA A 402 10.68 6.84 -0.27
C ALA A 402 10.90 7.49 -1.64
N LEU A 403 10.75 6.72 -2.72
CA LEU A 403 10.90 7.23 -4.08
C LEU A 403 9.82 8.25 -4.43
N ALA A 404 8.56 7.95 -4.12
CA ALA A 404 7.44 8.87 -4.35
C ALA A 404 7.69 10.22 -3.66
N GLN A 405 8.02 10.18 -2.36
CA GLN A 405 8.27 11.40 -1.58
C GLN A 405 9.48 12.17 -2.10
N PHE A 406 10.58 11.49 -2.43
CA PHE A 406 11.75 12.15 -2.99
C PHE A 406 11.41 12.93 -4.27
N ARG A 407 10.49 12.44 -5.12
CA ARG A 407 10.04 13.20 -6.30
C ARG A 407 9.14 14.36 -5.96
N GLN A 408 8.21 14.17 -5.03
CA GLN A 408 7.30 15.22 -4.59
C GLN A 408 8.01 16.38 -3.89
N GLU A 409 9.16 16.11 -3.26
CA GLU A 409 10.07 17.14 -2.71
C GLU A 409 10.93 17.84 -3.79
N GLY A 410 10.75 17.50 -5.08
CA GLY A 410 11.35 18.19 -6.21
C GLY A 410 12.62 17.56 -6.77
N HIS A 411 13.00 16.37 -6.32
CA HIS A 411 14.24 15.72 -6.75
C HIS A 411 14.00 14.77 -7.93
N THR A 412 14.76 14.91 -9.01
CA THR A 412 14.51 14.24 -10.31
C THR A 412 15.51 13.13 -10.69
N HIS A 413 16.45 12.76 -9.82
CA HIS A 413 17.46 11.69 -10.01
C HIS A 413 16.90 10.31 -10.30
N TYR A 414 17.20 9.72 -11.45
CA TYR A 414 16.79 8.35 -11.74
C TYR A 414 17.44 7.35 -10.76
N ILE A 415 16.63 6.65 -9.96
CA ILE A 415 17.14 5.73 -8.95
C ILE A 415 17.42 4.37 -9.58
N VAL A 416 18.64 3.89 -9.43
CA VAL A 416 19.07 2.61 -10.01
C VAL A 416 19.62 1.72 -8.91
N SER A 417 19.20 0.46 -8.89
CA SER A 417 19.69 -0.53 -7.95
C SER A 417 20.69 -1.50 -8.60
N GLN A 418 21.71 -1.87 -7.83
CA GLN A 418 22.64 -2.97 -8.13
C GLN A 418 22.14 -4.31 -7.57
N GLY A 419 20.97 -4.30 -6.92
CA GLY A 419 20.17 -5.47 -6.59
C GLY A 419 19.97 -5.69 -5.09
N PHE A 420 18.97 -6.52 -4.80
CA PHE A 420 18.56 -7.02 -3.50
C PHE A 420 18.91 -8.51 -3.43
N SER A 421 17.92 -9.41 -3.43
CA SER A 421 18.12 -10.87 -3.52
C SER A 421 17.69 -11.45 -4.87
N TYR A 422 18.12 -12.67 -5.15
CA TYR A 422 17.48 -13.52 -6.16
C TYR A 422 16.10 -13.97 -5.66
N SER A 423 15.26 -14.49 -6.56
CA SER A 423 13.91 -14.98 -6.25
C SER A 423 13.91 -16.17 -5.29
N ASP A 424 15.01 -16.91 -5.21
CA ASP A 424 15.18 -18.01 -4.26
C ASP A 424 15.67 -17.55 -2.88
N ALA A 425 15.66 -16.25 -2.57
CA ALA A 425 16.21 -15.64 -1.34
C ALA A 425 17.75 -15.67 -1.19
N SER A 426 18.51 -16.18 -2.15
CA SER A 426 19.98 -16.07 -2.12
C SER A 426 20.45 -14.70 -2.60
N CYS A 427 21.75 -14.38 -2.44
CA CYS A 427 22.23 -13.04 -2.79
C CYS A 427 23.74 -12.94 -3.08
N TYR A 428 24.31 -13.99 -3.68
CA TYR A 428 25.75 -14.06 -3.99
C TYR A 428 26.32 -12.76 -4.58
N PRO A 429 27.47 -12.24 -4.11
CA PRO A 429 28.33 -12.74 -3.02
C PRO A 429 27.98 -12.17 -1.62
N SER A 430 26.94 -11.35 -1.51
CA SER A 430 26.66 -10.53 -0.32
C SER A 430 26.23 -11.37 0.89
N ALA A 431 26.53 -10.88 2.09
CA ALA A 431 26.05 -11.50 3.33
C ALA A 431 24.66 -11.03 3.76
N GLU A 432 24.31 -9.79 3.43
CA GLU A 432 23.21 -9.08 4.06
C GLU A 432 21.94 -9.04 3.22
N HIS A 433 22.08 -9.22 1.90
CA HIS A 433 20.95 -9.19 0.97
C HIS A 433 20.09 -10.46 1.02
N VAL A 434 20.47 -11.44 1.84
CA VAL A 434 19.81 -12.74 1.92
C VAL A 434 18.35 -12.52 2.34
N ASN A 435 17.42 -13.31 1.81
CA ASN A 435 15.99 -13.15 2.07
C ASN A 435 15.41 -11.79 1.67
N GLY A 436 16.08 -11.04 0.78
CA GLY A 436 15.62 -9.73 0.32
C GLY A 436 15.61 -8.67 1.43
N GLU A 437 16.52 -8.78 2.40
CA GLU A 437 16.57 -7.93 3.62
C GLU A 437 17.44 -6.67 3.45
N ALA A 438 18.19 -6.58 2.37
CA ALA A 438 19.06 -5.45 2.05
C ALA A 438 19.19 -5.27 0.53
N GLY A 439 19.63 -4.09 0.11
CA GLY A 439 19.87 -3.79 -1.30
C GLY A 439 20.92 -2.71 -1.50
N ASP A 440 21.47 -2.68 -2.70
CA ASP A 440 22.45 -1.68 -3.12
C ASP A 440 21.81 -0.73 -4.14
N LEU A 441 21.94 0.56 -3.89
CA LEU A 441 21.52 1.64 -4.80
C LEU A 441 22.76 2.33 -5.36
N ASN A 442 22.73 2.72 -6.63
CA ASN A 442 23.75 3.63 -7.16
C ASN A 442 23.77 4.92 -6.35
N LEU A 443 24.97 5.47 -6.17
CA LEU A 443 25.11 6.81 -5.65
C LEU A 443 24.57 7.82 -6.66
N LEU A 444 23.97 8.90 -6.16
CA LEU A 444 23.36 9.92 -7.01
C LEU A 444 24.42 10.77 -7.72
N THR A 445 24.18 11.07 -8.99
CA THR A 445 25.01 11.97 -9.80
C THR A 445 24.31 13.31 -10.00
N ALA A 446 25.08 14.38 -10.19
CA ALA A 446 24.56 15.70 -10.53
C ALA A 446 23.82 15.70 -11.89
N GLN A 447 24.12 14.73 -12.76
CA GLN A 447 23.45 14.51 -14.04
C GLN A 447 22.07 13.86 -13.90
N GLN A 448 21.75 13.28 -12.73
CA GLN A 448 20.43 12.72 -12.41
C GLN A 448 20.00 11.54 -13.31
N ASP A 449 20.93 10.96 -14.06
CA ASP A 449 20.69 9.93 -15.08
C ASP A 449 20.73 8.50 -14.52
N GLY A 450 21.09 8.34 -13.24
CA GLY A 450 21.18 7.06 -12.55
C GLY A 450 22.46 6.28 -12.83
N VAL A 451 23.40 6.85 -13.59
CA VAL A 451 24.72 6.26 -13.83
C VAL A 451 25.48 6.13 -12.50
N ASN A 452 26.22 5.03 -12.35
CA ASN A 452 26.95 4.81 -11.10
C ASN A 452 28.10 5.81 -10.91
N THR A 453 28.37 6.19 -9.67
CA THR A 453 29.51 7.04 -9.28
C THR A 453 30.10 6.56 -7.94
N ILE A 454 31.11 7.27 -7.43
CA ILE A 454 31.74 7.00 -6.13
C ILE A 454 31.70 8.25 -5.24
N LEU A 455 31.78 8.05 -3.92
CA LEU A 455 31.65 9.13 -2.91
C LEU A 455 32.64 10.31 -3.12
N THR A 456 33.82 10.04 -3.68
CA THR A 456 34.88 11.03 -3.91
C THR A 456 34.87 11.62 -5.32
N ALA A 457 33.90 11.26 -6.16
CA ALA A 457 33.85 11.73 -7.54
C ALA A 457 33.34 13.18 -7.61
N PRO A 458 33.83 14.01 -8.55
CA PRO A 458 33.35 15.37 -8.72
C PRO A 458 31.87 15.48 -9.12
N ASN A 459 31.32 14.43 -9.74
CA ASN A 459 29.92 14.40 -10.17
C ASN A 459 28.96 13.77 -9.13
N PHE A 460 29.44 13.39 -7.95
CA PHE A 460 28.60 12.86 -6.87
C PHE A 460 27.74 13.97 -6.25
N ASP A 461 26.44 13.75 -6.24
CA ASP A 461 25.44 14.68 -5.72
C ASP A 461 25.15 14.40 -4.24
N TYR A 462 26.03 14.91 -3.38
CA TYR A 462 25.97 14.66 -1.94
C TYR A 462 24.66 15.14 -1.30
N ASP A 463 24.20 16.36 -1.62
CA ASP A 463 23.02 16.94 -0.96
C ASP A 463 21.78 16.10 -1.22
N ASN A 464 21.55 15.73 -2.48
CA ASN A 464 20.43 14.87 -2.84
C ASN A 464 20.60 13.44 -2.28
N GLN A 465 21.83 12.95 -2.17
CA GLN A 465 22.10 11.65 -1.54
C GLN A 465 21.76 11.64 -0.05
N VAL A 466 22.07 12.73 0.67
CA VAL A 466 21.71 12.94 2.08
C VAL A 466 20.19 12.96 2.24
N ILE A 467 19.49 13.72 1.39
CA ILE A 467 18.02 13.82 1.42
C ILE A 467 17.39 12.45 1.17
N LEU A 468 17.76 11.77 0.08
CA LEU A 468 17.26 10.43 -0.23
C LEU A 468 17.50 9.47 0.93
N ARG A 469 18.67 9.53 1.57
CA ARG A 469 18.99 8.63 2.67
C ARG A 469 18.15 8.89 3.92
N ASN A 470 17.89 10.15 4.26
CA ASN A 470 16.99 10.51 5.37
C ASN A 470 15.55 10.05 5.08
N ILE A 471 15.07 10.21 3.84
CA ILE A 471 13.74 9.73 3.45
C ILE A 471 13.67 8.20 3.56
N LEU A 472 14.67 7.47 3.05
CA LEU A 472 14.74 6.01 3.20
C LEU A 472 14.71 5.58 4.67
N PHE A 473 15.42 6.30 5.54
CA PHE A 473 15.39 6.06 6.98
C PHE A 473 13.99 6.26 7.57
N ASP A 474 13.26 7.30 7.16
CA ASP A 474 11.89 7.56 7.60
C ASP A 474 10.89 6.50 7.10
N PHE A 475 11.14 5.89 5.95
CA PHE A 475 10.35 4.77 5.41
C PHE A 475 10.79 3.39 5.91
N GLY A 476 11.72 3.34 6.88
CA GLY A 476 12.02 2.12 7.63
C GLY A 476 13.40 1.53 7.39
N PHE A 477 14.17 1.99 6.40
CA PHE A 477 15.57 1.53 6.18
C PHE A 477 16.50 2.11 7.25
N GLY A 478 16.45 1.53 8.44
CA GLY A 478 17.06 2.07 9.65
C GLY A 478 18.58 2.13 9.64
N SER A 479 19.23 1.34 8.79
CA SER A 479 20.71 1.25 8.72
C SER A 479 21.21 1.27 7.27
N GLY A 480 22.48 1.59 7.13
CA GLY A 480 23.18 1.58 5.86
C GLY A 480 24.69 1.44 6.06
N ARG A 481 25.42 1.19 4.98
CA ARG A 481 26.88 1.22 4.97
C ARG A 481 27.38 2.31 4.03
N SER A 482 28.45 2.98 4.46
CA SER A 482 29.17 4.00 3.68
C SER A 482 30.62 3.95 4.10
N GLU A 483 31.53 4.32 3.22
CA GLU A 483 32.90 4.69 3.63
C GLU A 483 32.92 6.12 4.16
N ASP A 484 33.97 6.44 4.92
CA ASP A 484 34.32 7.82 5.22
C ASP A 484 35.02 8.38 3.98
N PHE A 485 34.70 9.62 3.61
CA PHE A 485 35.22 10.22 2.40
C PHE A 485 35.50 11.71 2.58
N SER A 486 36.29 12.25 1.67
CA SER A 486 36.43 13.69 1.45
C SER A 486 36.12 13.98 -0.01
N ASN A 487 35.35 15.02 -0.26
CA ASN A 487 34.97 15.43 -1.60
C ASN A 487 35.10 16.95 -1.75
N THR A 488 36.33 17.39 -1.98
CA THR A 488 36.69 18.80 -2.17
C THR A 488 36.08 19.44 -3.41
N SER A 489 35.50 18.63 -4.31
CA SER A 489 34.80 19.12 -5.50
C SER A 489 33.35 19.50 -5.21
N ASN A 490 32.80 19.13 -4.05
CA ASN A 490 31.44 19.46 -3.64
C ASN A 490 31.45 20.51 -2.52
N ALA A 491 31.01 21.72 -2.83
CA ALA A 491 31.07 22.88 -1.94
C ALA A 491 30.05 22.83 -0.78
N SER A 492 29.14 21.85 -0.75
CA SER A 492 28.08 21.78 0.27
C SER A 492 28.51 21.14 1.59
N THR A 493 29.70 20.52 1.65
CA THR A 493 30.23 19.88 2.85
C THR A 493 31.23 20.74 3.59
N VAL A 494 31.18 20.72 4.94
CA VAL A 494 32.37 20.97 5.77
C VAL A 494 33.27 19.74 5.60
N ASP A 495 33.95 19.68 4.45
CA ASP A 495 34.72 18.52 4.02
C ASP A 495 35.83 18.21 5.04
N ASN A 496 35.75 17.04 5.64
CA ASN A 496 36.85 16.46 6.40
C ASN A 496 36.88 14.94 6.21
N ALA A 497 38.00 14.31 6.55
CA ALA A 497 38.26 12.90 6.32
C ALA A 497 37.30 11.91 7.04
N SER A 498 36.33 12.41 7.82
CA SER A 498 35.32 11.61 8.52
C SER A 498 33.89 11.84 8.01
N THR A 499 33.72 12.55 6.89
CA THR A 499 32.40 12.78 6.29
C THR A 499 31.77 11.45 5.88
N ARG A 500 30.47 11.28 6.18
CA ARG A 500 29.70 10.06 5.89
C ARG A 500 28.25 10.37 5.60
N LEU A 501 27.60 9.54 4.80
CA LEU A 501 26.15 9.59 4.60
C LEU A 501 25.39 9.35 5.92
N PRO A 502 24.25 10.03 6.15
CA PRO A 502 23.48 9.90 7.38
C PRO A 502 22.93 8.48 7.55
N HIS A 503 22.72 8.07 8.80
CA HIS A 503 22.17 6.74 9.13
C HIS A 503 22.99 5.57 8.52
N THR A 504 24.31 5.73 8.45
CA THR A 504 25.23 4.69 7.98
C THR A 504 26.37 4.43 8.95
N THR A 505 26.88 3.20 8.91
CA THR A 505 28.08 2.78 9.63
C THR A 505 29.26 2.71 8.66
N HIS A 506 30.44 3.15 9.11
CA HIS A 506 31.67 3.06 8.33
C HIS A 506 31.96 1.61 7.95
N THR A 507 32.18 1.32 6.67
CA THR A 507 32.64 -0.01 6.22
C THR A 507 33.57 0.12 5.03
N ALA A 508 34.88 -0.03 5.26
CA ALA A 508 35.91 -0.01 4.21
C ALA A 508 36.32 -1.41 3.70
N ASN A 509 35.90 -2.47 4.37
CA ASN A 509 36.09 -3.85 3.91
C ASN A 509 34.83 -4.71 4.17
N PRO A 510 34.13 -5.19 3.13
CA PRO A 510 34.34 -4.85 1.72
C PRO A 510 34.09 -3.35 1.44
N ARG A 511 34.54 -2.86 0.28
CA ARG A 511 34.38 -1.44 -0.11
C ARG A 511 32.90 -1.08 -0.31
N HIS A 512 32.50 0.07 0.21
CA HIS A 512 31.16 0.68 0.10
C HIS A 512 31.23 2.15 -0.35
N ASN A 513 32.23 2.50 -1.15
CA ASN A 513 32.38 3.85 -1.69
C ASN A 513 31.67 4.07 -3.04
N ASN A 514 31.06 3.03 -3.63
CA ASN A 514 30.52 3.03 -5.00
C ASN A 514 29.03 2.65 -5.09
N HIS A 515 28.34 2.60 -3.95
CA HIS A 515 26.90 2.36 -3.84
C HIS A 515 26.42 2.81 -2.44
N LEU A 516 25.13 3.09 -2.31
CA LEU A 516 24.45 3.17 -1.04
C LEU A 516 23.89 1.79 -0.69
N HIS A 517 24.45 1.15 0.34
CA HIS A 517 23.92 -0.08 0.90
C HIS A 517 22.83 0.24 1.92
N VAL A 518 21.60 -0.27 1.72
CA VAL A 518 20.46 -0.08 2.63
C VAL A 518 20.05 -1.41 3.27
N HIS A 519 19.92 -1.42 4.59
CA HIS A 519 19.56 -2.62 5.35
C HIS A 519 18.91 -2.27 6.70
N GLY A 520 18.64 -3.29 7.52
CA GLY A 520 18.10 -3.09 8.87
C GLY A 520 16.71 -2.48 8.84
N PHE A 521 15.85 -2.98 7.96
CA PHE A 521 14.50 -2.45 7.80
C PHE A 521 13.67 -2.66 9.07
N THR A 522 12.96 -1.63 9.51
CA THR A 522 12.05 -1.69 10.67
C THR A 522 10.76 -2.40 10.23
N PRO A 523 10.42 -3.56 10.82
CA PRO A 523 9.23 -4.31 10.40
C PRO A 523 7.95 -3.48 10.49
N ILE A 524 7.08 -3.63 9.49
CA ILE A 524 5.75 -3.03 9.51
C ILE A 524 4.85 -3.96 10.30
N LEU A 525 4.13 -3.41 11.27
CA LEU A 525 3.13 -4.19 12.01
C LEU A 525 1.85 -4.31 11.16
N ASP A 526 1.26 -5.51 11.20
CA ASP A 526 -0.09 -5.72 10.69
C ASP A 526 -1.10 -4.90 11.53
N ILE A 527 -2.20 -4.47 10.92
CA ILE A 527 -3.22 -3.69 11.64
C ILE A 527 -3.88 -4.47 12.80
N TYR A 528 -3.74 -5.80 12.82
CA TYR A 528 -4.23 -6.68 13.88
C TYR A 528 -3.16 -7.06 14.92
N ALA A 529 -1.93 -6.54 14.79
CA ALA A 529 -0.79 -6.91 15.64
C ALA A 529 -0.78 -6.22 17.02
#